data_AF-A0A2E9NZ80-F1
#
_entry.id   AF-A0A2E9NZ80-F1
#
_cell.length_a   1.000
_cell.length_b   1.000
_cell.length_c   1.000
_cell.angle_alpha   90.00
_cell.angle_beta   90.00
_cell.angle_gamma   90.00
#
_symmetry.space_group_name_H-M   'P 1'
#
loop_
_entity.id
_entity.type
_entity.pdbx_description
1 polymer ?
#
loop_
_entity_poly.entity_id
_entity_poly.type
_entity_poly.pdbx_seq_one_letter_code
_entity_poly.pdbx_strand_id
1 'polypeptide(L)'
;MKEISISELLQIMSQENNYADDIWKTCLDKKGKRHKRKDISNSLKKLQVLGFIKKIKISSMDVYYNKLQYSNPEDYLGFVNDIMFSNESKIKDALRRLTDRKIFVDISKNINSYKLAKNTKNDYEKLLESLSNMTELSSAIQLVMDTKISEKVKNQLNICKDEIKETVEQTKQKIIVNRKSNEIILLERGFAGRIPNPGYLKL
;
A
#
# COMPACT_ATOMS: atom_id res chain seq x y z
N MET A 1 3.68 8.17 -12.48
CA MET A 1 3.53 6.97 -11.63
C MET A 1 2.30 6.20 -12.12
N LYS A 2 2.30 4.86 -12.16
CA LYS A 2 1.07 4.11 -12.48
C LYS A 2 0.38 3.72 -11.19
N GLU A 3 -0.89 4.08 -11.10
CA GLU A 3 -1.75 3.90 -9.94
C GLU A 3 -3.16 3.52 -10.44
N ILE A 4 -3.96 2.95 -9.56
CA ILE A 4 -5.33 2.54 -9.84
C ILE A 4 -6.22 2.95 -8.68
N SER A 5 -7.40 3.50 -8.97
CA SER A 5 -8.32 3.93 -7.91
C SER A 5 -8.92 2.70 -7.22
N ILE A 6 -8.93 2.72 -5.88
CA ILE A 6 -9.61 1.69 -5.08
C ILE A 6 -11.11 1.73 -5.37
N SER A 7 -11.70 2.92 -5.44
CA SER A 7 -13.16 3.07 -5.64
C SER A 7 -13.59 2.58 -7.02
N GLU A 8 -12.83 2.87 -8.07
CA GLU A 8 -13.13 2.41 -9.44
C GLU A 8 -13.08 0.88 -9.53
N LEU A 9 -12.04 0.25 -8.94
CA LEU A 9 -11.93 -1.21 -8.88
C LEU A 9 -13.12 -1.84 -8.15
N LEU A 10 -13.53 -1.26 -7.03
CA LEU A 10 -14.68 -1.75 -6.28
C LEU A 10 -15.99 -1.52 -7.06
N GLN A 11 -16.16 -0.40 -7.76
CA GLN A 11 -17.37 -0.16 -8.57
C GLN A 11 -17.52 -1.18 -9.70
N ILE A 12 -16.43 -1.55 -10.36
CA ILE A 12 -16.41 -2.58 -11.41
C ILE A 12 -16.89 -3.94 -10.87
N MET A 13 -16.58 -4.24 -9.61
CA MET A 13 -16.99 -5.48 -8.94
C MET A 13 -18.47 -5.44 -8.50
N SER A 14 -19.39 -5.39 -9.46
CA SER A 14 -20.83 -5.26 -9.22
C SER A 14 -21.57 -6.59 -9.01
N GLN A 15 -20.93 -7.71 -9.36
CA GLN A 15 -21.53 -9.04 -9.28
C GLN A 15 -21.30 -9.66 -7.90
N GLU A 16 -22.06 -10.72 -7.57
CA GLU A 16 -21.78 -11.53 -6.38
C GLU A 16 -20.41 -12.22 -6.51
N ASN A 17 -20.18 -12.86 -7.67
CA ASN A 17 -18.93 -13.52 -8.02
C ASN A 17 -18.23 -12.73 -9.13
N ASN A 18 -17.16 -12.01 -8.81
CA ASN A 18 -16.45 -11.18 -9.80
C ASN A 18 -15.19 -11.88 -10.30
N TYR A 19 -15.22 -12.41 -11.51
CA TYR A 19 -14.09 -13.14 -12.10
C TYR A 19 -12.92 -12.22 -12.45
N ALA A 20 -11.70 -12.69 -12.20
CA ALA A 20 -10.48 -11.91 -12.40
C ALA A 20 -10.32 -11.39 -13.85
N ASP A 21 -10.68 -12.23 -14.83
CA ASP A 21 -10.58 -11.87 -16.25
C ASP A 21 -11.59 -10.79 -16.65
N ASP A 22 -12.79 -10.80 -16.08
CA ASP A 22 -13.81 -9.81 -16.40
C ASP A 22 -13.51 -8.47 -15.73
N ILE A 23 -13.00 -8.48 -14.50
CA ILE A 23 -12.43 -7.29 -13.86
C ILE A 23 -11.31 -6.70 -14.73
N TRP A 24 -10.40 -7.53 -15.25
CA TRP A 24 -9.32 -7.06 -16.12
C TRP A 24 -9.81 -6.48 -17.46
N LYS A 25 -10.86 -7.05 -18.07
CA LYS A 25 -11.43 -6.53 -19.32
C LYS A 25 -12.12 -5.18 -19.13
N THR A 26 -12.79 -4.99 -18.00
CA THR A 26 -13.64 -3.82 -17.70
C THR A 26 -12.86 -2.68 -17.03
N CYS A 27 -11.79 -3.00 -16.30
CA CYS A 27 -10.90 -2.01 -15.71
C CYS A 27 -9.97 -1.40 -16.78
N LEU A 28 -10.37 -0.24 -17.30
CA LEU A 28 -9.64 0.53 -18.30
C LEU A 28 -9.01 1.78 -17.66
N ASP A 29 -7.87 2.21 -18.19
CA ASP A 29 -7.27 3.48 -17.82
C ASP A 29 -8.08 4.67 -18.34
N LYS A 30 -7.71 5.90 -17.94
CA LYS A 30 -8.38 7.14 -18.38
C LYS A 30 -8.41 7.35 -19.90
N LYS A 31 -7.63 6.60 -20.67
CA LYS A 31 -7.59 6.63 -22.15
C LYS A 31 -8.34 5.44 -22.78
N GLY A 32 -9.07 4.67 -21.98
CA GLY A 32 -9.79 3.47 -22.43
C GLY A 32 -8.89 2.26 -22.72
N LYS A 33 -7.62 2.27 -22.27
CA LYS A 33 -6.68 1.16 -22.51
C LYS A 33 -6.66 0.20 -21.34
N ARG A 34 -6.53 -1.10 -21.64
CA ARG A 34 -6.41 -2.14 -20.62
C ARG A 34 -5.10 -2.02 -19.84
N HIS A 35 -5.19 -2.17 -18.52
CA HIS A 35 -4.04 -2.40 -17.67
C HIS A 35 -3.37 -3.74 -18.00
N LYS A 36 -2.10 -3.93 -17.62
CA LYS A 36 -1.50 -5.27 -17.72
C LYS A 36 -2.21 -6.20 -16.73
N ARG A 37 -2.42 -7.47 -17.12
CA ARG A 37 -3.03 -8.47 -16.22
C ARG A 37 -2.32 -8.58 -14.86
N LYS A 38 -1.00 -8.50 -14.87
CA LYS A 38 -0.18 -8.52 -13.65
C LYS A 38 -0.52 -7.35 -12.71
N ASP A 39 -0.73 -6.17 -13.27
CA ASP A 39 -1.03 -4.94 -12.51
C ASP A 39 -2.39 -5.11 -11.81
N ILE A 40 -3.43 -5.55 -12.52
CA ILE A 40 -4.75 -5.86 -11.94
C ILE A 40 -4.65 -6.97 -10.88
N SER A 41 -3.92 -8.05 -11.17
CA SER A 41 -3.74 -9.15 -10.21
C SER A 41 -3.08 -8.68 -8.91
N ASN A 42 -2.10 -7.78 -9.00
CA ASN A 42 -1.46 -7.18 -7.84
C ASN A 42 -2.43 -6.27 -7.07
N SER A 43 -3.23 -5.44 -7.77
CA SER A 43 -4.24 -4.60 -7.14
C SER A 43 -5.30 -5.41 -6.41
N LEU A 44 -5.76 -6.53 -6.98
CA LEU A 44 -6.71 -7.42 -6.32
C LEU A 44 -6.13 -8.08 -5.07
N LYS A 45 -4.84 -8.45 -5.09
CA LYS A 45 -4.14 -8.92 -3.87
C LYS A 45 -4.09 -7.84 -2.80
N LYS A 46 -3.83 -6.59 -3.20
CA LYS A 46 -3.83 -5.44 -2.26
C LYS A 46 -5.21 -5.15 -1.70
N LEU A 47 -6.26 -5.15 -2.52
CA LEU A 47 -7.64 -5.03 -2.03
C LEU A 47 -8.02 -6.14 -1.06
N GLN A 48 -7.50 -7.35 -1.27
CA GLN A 48 -7.68 -8.46 -0.34
C GLN A 48 -6.94 -8.19 0.99
N VAL A 49 -5.70 -7.72 0.92
CA VAL A 49 -4.91 -7.34 2.12
C VAL A 49 -5.56 -6.18 2.87
N LEU A 50 -6.21 -5.25 2.16
CA LEU A 50 -6.96 -4.12 2.73
C LEU A 50 -8.40 -4.49 3.10
N GLY A 51 -8.78 -5.76 2.95
CA GLY A 51 -10.04 -6.27 3.51
C GLY A 51 -11.28 -5.86 2.74
N PHE A 52 -11.13 -5.34 1.52
CA PHE A 52 -12.27 -5.00 0.67
C PHE A 52 -12.86 -6.21 -0.05
N ILE A 53 -12.04 -7.23 -0.33
CA ILE A 53 -12.44 -8.38 -1.14
C ILE A 53 -11.89 -9.69 -0.58
N LYS A 54 -12.61 -10.78 -0.81
CA LYS A 54 -12.19 -12.14 -0.52
C LYS A 54 -11.99 -12.89 -1.83
N LYS A 55 -10.81 -13.45 -2.02
CA LYS A 55 -10.51 -14.34 -3.14
C LYS A 55 -11.12 -15.72 -2.88
N ILE A 56 -11.89 -16.22 -3.83
CA ILE A 56 -12.39 -17.60 -3.84
C ILE A 56 -11.78 -18.34 -5.03
N LYS A 57 -11.27 -19.54 -4.76
CA LYS A 57 -10.63 -20.39 -5.75
C LYS A 57 -11.45 -21.66 -5.91
N ILE A 58 -12.09 -21.82 -7.07
CA ILE A 58 -12.78 -23.07 -7.43
C ILE A 58 -11.75 -24.05 -8.02
N SER A 59 -10.89 -23.56 -8.93
CA SER A 59 -9.83 -24.35 -9.57
C SER A 59 -8.57 -23.52 -9.83
N SER A 60 -7.55 -24.07 -10.50
CA SER A 60 -6.35 -23.32 -10.88
C SER A 60 -6.66 -22.19 -11.87
N MET A 61 -7.67 -22.37 -12.71
CA MET A 61 -8.07 -21.39 -13.74
C MET A 61 -9.29 -20.57 -13.35
N ASP A 62 -10.03 -21.01 -12.33
CA ASP A 62 -11.27 -20.38 -11.94
C ASP A 62 -11.17 -19.70 -10.57
N VAL A 63 -10.98 -18.37 -10.64
CA VAL A 63 -10.78 -17.49 -9.51
C VAL A 63 -11.74 -16.31 -9.63
N TYR A 64 -12.54 -16.12 -8.60
CA TYR A 64 -13.40 -14.95 -8.47
C TYR A 64 -13.21 -14.29 -7.11
N TYR A 65 -13.75 -13.08 -7.00
CA TYR A 65 -13.63 -12.24 -5.83
C TYR A 65 -15.00 -11.74 -5.39
N ASN A 66 -15.25 -11.84 -4.09
CA ASN A 66 -16.46 -11.32 -3.47
C ASN A 66 -16.08 -10.08 -2.68
N LYS A 67 -16.90 -9.03 -2.76
CA LYS A 67 -16.76 -7.88 -1.87
C LYS A 67 -17.00 -8.33 -0.44
N LEU A 68 -16.15 -7.89 0.47
CA LEU A 68 -16.40 -8.00 1.88
C LEU A 68 -17.30 -6.83 2.30
N GLN A 69 -18.33 -7.15 3.05
CA GLN A 69 -19.10 -6.17 3.80
C GLN A 69 -18.79 -6.42 5.27
N TYR A 70 -18.26 -5.40 5.93
CA TYR A 70 -18.11 -5.43 7.38
C TYR A 70 -19.49 -5.16 7.98
N SER A 71 -20.13 -6.22 8.48
CA SER A 71 -21.43 -6.12 9.15
C SER A 71 -21.35 -5.38 10.49
N ASN A 72 -20.20 -5.42 11.16
CA ASN A 72 -19.91 -4.71 12.39
C ASN A 72 -18.73 -3.74 12.18
N PRO A 73 -18.89 -2.44 12.49
CA PRO A 73 -17.79 -1.49 12.46
C PRO A 73 -16.59 -1.84 13.36
N GLU A 74 -16.81 -2.55 14.47
CA GLU A 74 -15.72 -2.96 15.38
C GLU A 74 -14.80 -4.01 14.72
N ASP A 75 -15.35 -4.88 13.87
CA ASP A 75 -14.56 -5.86 13.12
C ASP A 75 -13.61 -5.16 12.12
N TYR A 76 -14.08 -4.08 11.49
CA TYR A 76 -13.24 -3.28 10.60
C TYR A 76 -12.13 -2.56 11.37
N LEU A 77 -12.43 -2.02 12.55
CA LEU A 77 -11.42 -1.38 13.41
C LEU A 77 -10.34 -2.38 13.86
N GLY A 78 -10.74 -3.57 14.32
CA GLY A 78 -9.79 -4.63 14.68
C GLY A 78 -8.88 -4.99 13.52
N PHE A 79 -9.45 -5.17 12.33
CA PHE A 79 -8.72 -5.43 11.11
C PHE A 79 -7.73 -4.31 10.73
N VAL A 80 -8.15 -3.04 10.82
CA VAL A 80 -7.29 -1.88 10.56
C VAL A 80 -6.09 -1.87 11.51
N ASN A 81 -6.35 -2.09 12.80
CA ASN A 81 -5.31 -2.15 13.82
C ASN A 81 -4.31 -3.27 13.55
N ASP A 82 -4.76 -4.47 13.18
CA ASP A 82 -3.88 -5.60 12.89
C ASP A 82 -2.91 -5.29 11.74
N ILE A 83 -3.41 -4.67 10.66
CA ILE A 83 -2.57 -4.27 9.51
C ILE A 83 -1.59 -3.19 9.92
N MET A 84 -2.05 -2.20 10.68
CA MET A 84 -1.23 -1.11 11.18
C MET A 84 -0.08 -1.66 12.03
N PHE A 85 -0.38 -2.44 13.09
CA PHE A 85 0.63 -3.03 13.97
C PHE A 85 1.60 -3.95 13.22
N SER A 86 1.12 -4.75 12.27
CA SER A 86 1.99 -5.61 11.46
C SER A 86 2.98 -4.80 10.62
N ASN A 87 2.54 -3.70 10.00
CA ASN A 87 3.43 -2.86 9.21
C ASN A 87 4.35 -2.01 10.08
N GLU A 88 3.89 -1.51 11.23
CA GLU A 88 4.76 -0.82 12.19
C GLU A 88 5.91 -1.71 12.66
N SER A 89 5.61 -2.96 13.01
CA SER A 89 6.62 -3.92 13.45
C SER A 89 7.68 -4.13 12.36
N LYS A 90 7.25 -4.35 11.11
CA LYS A 90 8.16 -4.48 9.95
C LYS A 90 9.00 -3.23 9.72
N ILE A 91 8.41 -2.05 9.85
CA ILE A 91 9.09 -0.76 9.73
C ILE A 91 10.16 -0.62 10.82
N LYS A 92 9.81 -0.87 12.09
CA LYS A 92 10.72 -0.81 13.24
C LYS A 92 11.91 -1.76 13.04
N ASP A 93 11.65 -2.98 12.58
CA ASP A 93 12.70 -3.96 12.30
C ASP A 93 13.59 -3.58 11.12
N ALA A 94 13.01 -3.08 10.04
CA ALA A 94 13.76 -2.65 8.87
C ALA A 94 14.62 -1.42 9.18
N LEU A 95 14.08 -0.42 9.89
CA LEU A 95 14.83 0.74 10.36
C LEU A 95 16.04 0.31 11.18
N ARG A 96 15.86 -0.53 12.21
CA ARG A 96 16.97 -1.04 13.04
C ARG A 96 18.08 -1.69 12.22
N ARG A 97 17.75 -2.38 11.13
CA ARG A 97 18.74 -3.03 10.24
C ARG A 97 19.39 -2.05 9.25
N LEU A 98 18.80 -0.87 9.05
CA LEU A 98 19.24 0.10 8.05
C LEU A 98 19.96 1.31 8.66
N THR A 99 19.65 1.72 9.90
CA THR A 99 20.11 3.00 10.51
C THR A 99 21.60 3.24 10.32
N ASP A 100 22.45 2.26 10.68
CA ASP A 100 23.91 2.42 10.60
C ASP A 100 24.53 1.66 9.42
N ARG A 101 23.71 1.29 8.43
CA ARG A 101 24.16 0.54 7.25
C ARG A 101 24.05 1.37 5.99
N LYS A 102 25.01 1.15 5.11
CA LYS A 102 25.02 1.68 3.75
C LYS A 102 23.88 1.05 2.94
N ILE A 103 22.98 1.87 2.41
CA ILE A 103 21.85 1.42 1.58
C ILE A 103 22.23 1.47 0.11
N PHE A 104 22.94 2.52 -0.29
CA PHE A 104 23.32 2.77 -1.67
C PHE A 104 24.83 2.67 -1.86
N VAL A 105 25.24 1.96 -2.89
CA VAL A 105 26.61 1.80 -3.38
C VAL A 105 26.75 2.62 -4.66
N ASP A 106 27.93 3.22 -4.85
CA ASP A 106 28.28 3.97 -6.04
C ASP A 106 27.21 4.99 -6.44
N ILE A 107 26.83 5.87 -5.49
CA ILE A 107 26.03 7.06 -5.83
C ILE A 107 26.93 7.95 -6.69
N SER A 108 26.85 7.76 -8.01
CA SER A 108 27.66 8.52 -8.95
C SER A 108 27.32 10.01 -8.85
N LYS A 109 28.15 10.90 -9.43
CA LYS A 109 27.79 12.33 -9.55
C LYS A 109 26.40 12.54 -10.21
N ASN A 110 25.93 11.54 -10.97
CA ASN A 110 24.57 11.45 -11.46
C ASN A 110 23.69 10.67 -10.47
N ILE A 111 22.81 11.39 -9.76
CA ILE A 111 21.83 10.84 -8.80
C ILE A 111 20.88 9.82 -9.47
N ASN A 112 20.84 9.73 -10.81
CA ASN A 112 20.02 8.77 -11.53
C ASN A 112 20.68 7.38 -11.68
N SER A 113 21.94 7.21 -11.25
CA SER A 113 22.63 5.92 -11.26
C SER A 113 23.15 5.58 -9.87
N TYR A 114 22.55 4.56 -9.26
CA TYR A 114 22.94 3.99 -7.97
C TYR A 114 22.77 2.47 -7.99
N LYS A 115 23.48 1.78 -7.10
CA LYS A 115 23.25 0.35 -6.81
C LYS A 115 22.81 0.20 -5.36
N LEU A 116 21.87 -0.70 -5.08
CA LEU A 116 21.57 -1.05 -3.68
C LEU A 116 22.65 -1.98 -3.13
N ALA A 117 23.06 -1.77 -1.88
CA ALA A 117 23.99 -2.65 -1.21
C ALA A 117 23.33 -4.03 -0.99
N LYS A 118 24.02 -5.11 -1.37
CA LYS A 118 23.46 -6.47 -1.38
C LYS A 118 22.92 -6.90 0.00
N ASN A 119 23.57 -6.46 1.07
CA ASN A 119 23.24 -6.80 2.45
C ASN A 119 22.05 -6.02 3.05
N THR A 120 21.68 -4.88 2.46
CA THR A 120 20.58 -4.02 2.96
C THR A 120 19.42 -3.90 1.98
N LYS A 121 19.61 -4.31 0.72
CA LYS A 121 18.59 -4.28 -0.34
C LYS A 121 17.24 -4.83 0.13
N ASN A 122 17.24 -6.01 0.74
CA ASN A 122 15.99 -6.66 1.17
C ASN A 122 15.31 -5.90 2.32
N ASP A 123 16.08 -5.38 3.27
CA ASP A 123 15.53 -4.60 4.38
C ASP A 123 14.98 -3.25 3.88
N TYR A 124 15.65 -2.62 2.93
CA TYR A 124 15.19 -1.39 2.29
C TYR A 124 13.91 -1.59 1.47
N GLU A 125 13.83 -2.66 0.67
CA GLU A 125 12.60 -2.99 -0.07
C GLU A 125 11.43 -3.30 0.88
N LYS A 126 11.67 -4.02 1.99
CA LYS A 126 10.65 -4.25 3.01
C LYS A 126 10.17 -2.96 3.67
N LEU A 127 11.08 -2.03 3.96
CA LEU A 127 10.71 -0.72 4.50
C LEU A 127 9.80 0.04 3.53
N LEU A 128 10.18 0.09 2.26
CA LEU A 128 9.39 0.73 1.21
C LEU A 128 8.02 0.09 1.04
N GLU A 129 7.94 -1.23 1.08
CA GLU A 129 6.69 -1.99 1.01
C GLU A 129 5.79 -1.69 2.21
N SER A 130 6.31 -1.72 3.43
CA SER A 130 5.51 -1.43 4.63
C SER A 130 5.04 0.02 4.69
N LEU A 131 5.84 0.99 4.24
CA LEU A 131 5.40 2.38 4.10
C LEU A 131 4.30 2.52 3.04
N SER A 132 4.44 1.85 1.89
CA SER A 132 3.39 1.81 0.87
C SER A 132 2.09 1.25 1.44
N ASN A 133 2.15 0.13 2.16
CA ASN A 133 0.98 -0.50 2.78
C ASN A 133 0.31 0.43 3.79
N MET A 134 1.07 1.13 4.62
CA MET A 134 0.54 2.13 5.56
C MET A 134 -0.24 3.24 4.84
N THR A 135 0.31 3.78 3.74
CA THR A 135 -0.37 4.83 2.97
C THR A 135 -1.61 4.33 2.22
N GLU A 136 -1.58 3.07 1.76
CA GLU A 136 -2.74 2.41 1.16
C GLU A 136 -3.82 2.12 2.22
N LEU A 137 -3.45 1.74 3.45
CA LEU A 137 -4.37 1.57 4.58
C LEU A 137 -5.03 2.91 4.95
N SER A 138 -4.26 4.00 5.04
CA SER A 138 -4.80 5.34 5.27
C SER A 138 -5.85 5.74 4.22
N SER A 139 -5.60 5.38 2.96
CA SER A 139 -6.55 5.58 1.86
C SER A 139 -7.81 4.72 1.99
N ALA A 140 -7.65 3.45 2.39
CA ALA A 140 -8.77 2.55 2.65
C ALA A 140 -9.67 3.06 3.78
N ILE A 141 -9.06 3.52 4.88
CA ILE A 141 -9.76 4.13 6.01
C ILE A 141 -10.57 5.34 5.54
N GLN A 142 -9.98 6.24 4.74
CA GLN A 142 -10.69 7.40 4.20
C GLN A 142 -11.95 6.99 3.41
N LEU A 143 -11.82 6.00 2.53
CA LEU A 143 -12.96 5.51 1.75
C LEU A 143 -14.09 4.96 2.64
N VAL A 144 -13.75 4.27 3.73
CA VAL A 144 -14.76 3.78 4.68
C VAL A 144 -15.39 4.92 5.47
N MET A 145 -14.63 5.94 5.85
CA MET A 145 -15.17 7.13 6.53
C MET A 145 -16.16 7.92 5.67
N ASP A 146 -16.00 7.88 4.35
CA ASP A 146 -16.91 8.50 3.38
C ASP A 146 -18.23 7.72 3.24
N THR A 147 -18.33 6.52 3.82
CA THR A 147 -19.57 5.73 3.88
C THR A 147 -20.41 6.05 5.13
N LYS A 148 -21.63 5.50 5.18
CA LYS A 148 -22.55 5.69 6.31
C LYS A 148 -22.14 4.80 7.50
N ILE A 149 -21.17 5.27 8.28
CA ILE A 149 -20.75 4.67 9.57
C ILE A 149 -21.06 5.60 10.75
N SER A 150 -21.04 5.06 11.97
CA SER A 150 -21.31 5.84 13.19
C SER A 150 -20.16 6.81 13.51
N GLU A 151 -20.49 7.91 14.18
CA GLU A 151 -19.51 8.95 14.55
C GLU A 151 -18.40 8.41 15.47
N LYS A 152 -18.76 7.49 16.38
CA LYS A 152 -17.78 6.80 17.24
C LYS A 152 -16.69 6.11 16.41
N VAL A 153 -17.09 5.38 15.37
CA VAL A 153 -16.17 4.63 14.50
C VAL A 153 -15.34 5.60 13.65
N LYS A 154 -15.94 6.67 13.14
CA LYS A 154 -15.20 7.73 12.42
C LYS A 154 -14.09 8.32 13.27
N ASN A 155 -14.37 8.63 14.54
CA ASN A 155 -13.37 9.17 15.45
C ASN A 155 -12.22 8.18 15.70
N GLN A 156 -12.52 6.88 15.87
CA GLN A 156 -11.49 5.86 16.04
C GLN A 156 -10.64 5.68 14.76
N LEU A 157 -11.28 5.69 13.59
CA LEU A 157 -10.60 5.61 12.30
C LEU A 157 -9.71 6.84 12.03
N ASN A 158 -10.14 8.04 12.46
CA ASN A 158 -9.32 9.24 12.40
C ASN A 158 -8.05 9.10 13.25
N ILE A 159 -8.15 8.55 14.46
CA ILE A 159 -6.98 8.26 15.31
C ILE A 159 -6.01 7.33 14.59
N CYS A 160 -6.49 6.21 14.03
CA CYS A 160 -5.63 5.30 13.25
C CYS A 160 -4.97 6.01 12.06
N LYS A 161 -5.69 6.90 11.38
CA LYS A 161 -5.14 7.68 10.24
C LYS A 161 -4.02 8.63 10.68
N ASP A 162 -4.17 9.27 11.83
CA ASP A 162 -3.16 10.16 12.40
C ASP A 162 -1.93 9.37 12.88
N GLU A 163 -2.12 8.21 13.53
CA GLU A 163 -1.04 7.30 13.93
C GLU A 163 -0.24 6.78 12.73
N ILE A 164 -0.93 6.40 11.65
CA ILE A 164 -0.29 6.00 10.38
C ILE A 164 0.56 7.15 9.83
N LYS A 165 -0.01 8.37 9.79
CA LYS A 165 0.68 9.55 9.26
C LYS A 165 1.93 9.86 10.08
N GLU A 166 1.82 9.83 11.41
CA GLU A 166 2.94 10.03 12.32
C GLU A 166 4.02 8.96 12.12
N THR A 167 3.63 7.69 12.05
CA THR A 167 4.58 6.58 11.82
C THR A 167 5.35 6.75 10.52
N VAL A 168 4.67 7.10 9.43
CA VAL A 168 5.30 7.33 8.13
C VAL A 168 6.30 8.50 8.20
N GLU A 169 5.90 9.61 8.82
CA GLU A 169 6.77 10.79 8.92
C GLU A 169 7.99 10.51 9.82
N GLN A 170 7.78 9.96 11.02
CA GLN A 170 8.88 9.57 11.91
C GLN A 170 9.85 8.59 11.24
N THR A 171 9.35 7.65 10.43
CA THR A 171 10.18 6.68 9.71
C THR A 171 11.06 7.36 8.67
N LYS A 172 10.49 8.28 7.89
CA LYS A 172 11.25 9.08 6.91
C LYS A 172 12.33 9.90 7.60
N GLN A 173 12.02 10.54 8.73
CA GLN A 173 13.02 11.29 9.49
C GLN A 173 14.12 10.37 10.04
N LYS A 174 13.76 9.26 10.70
CA LYS A 174 14.72 8.34 11.32
C LYS A 174 15.69 7.73 10.32
N ILE A 175 15.26 7.39 9.11
CA ILE A 175 16.16 6.78 8.12
C ILE A 175 17.14 7.78 7.51
N ILE A 176 16.81 9.07 7.41
CA ILE A 176 17.68 10.08 6.79
C ILE A 176 18.69 10.69 7.78
N VAL A 177 18.44 10.56 9.09
CA VAL A 177 19.34 11.04 10.14
C VAL A 177 20.76 10.51 9.90
N ASN A 178 21.74 11.40 9.98
CA ASN A 178 23.17 11.15 9.78
C ASN A 178 23.59 10.72 8.36
N ARG A 179 22.69 10.76 7.36
CA ARG A 179 23.02 10.47 5.96
C ARG A 179 23.44 11.71 5.18
N LYS A 180 24.22 11.51 4.12
CA LYS A 180 24.64 12.60 3.22
C LYS A 180 23.51 13.01 2.29
N SER A 181 23.49 14.27 1.84
CA SER A 181 22.43 14.85 1.01
C SER A 181 22.06 14.01 -0.22
N ASN A 182 23.04 13.44 -0.94
CA ASN A 182 22.76 12.58 -2.10
C ASN A 182 21.98 11.30 -1.73
N GLU A 183 22.28 10.72 -0.57
CA GLU A 183 21.59 9.52 -0.08
C GLU A 183 20.18 9.86 0.39
N ILE A 184 20.01 11.02 1.04
CA ILE A 184 18.69 11.55 1.43
C ILE A 184 17.81 11.72 0.19
N ILE A 185 18.33 12.34 -0.89
CA ILE A 185 17.57 12.51 -2.14
C ILE A 185 17.12 11.17 -2.73
N LEU A 186 17.98 10.14 -2.69
CA LEU A 186 17.63 8.80 -3.17
C LEU A 186 16.56 8.13 -2.29
N LEU A 187 16.65 8.29 -0.98
CA LEU A 187 15.64 7.78 -0.04
C LEU A 187 14.28 8.43 -0.28
N GLU A 188 14.24 9.76 -0.35
CA GLU A 188 13.01 10.52 -0.65
C GLU A 188 12.40 10.12 -1.99
N ARG A 189 13.23 9.92 -3.03
CA ARG A 189 12.77 9.40 -4.33
C ARG A 189 12.19 7.99 -4.22
N GLY A 190 12.82 7.13 -3.41
CA GLY A 190 12.32 5.78 -3.15
C GLY A 190 10.95 5.80 -2.47
N PHE A 191 10.77 6.65 -1.45
CA PHE A 191 9.49 6.84 -0.77
C PHE A 191 8.42 7.40 -1.71
N ALA A 192 8.72 8.52 -2.37
CA ALA A 192 7.80 9.14 -3.33
C ALA A 192 7.38 8.15 -4.41
N GLY A 193 8.33 7.35 -4.92
CA GLY A 193 8.09 6.35 -5.96
C GLY A 193 7.17 5.19 -5.55
N ARG A 194 6.94 4.96 -4.25
CA ARG A 194 6.19 3.81 -3.72
C ARG A 194 4.87 4.19 -3.06
N ILE A 195 4.73 5.43 -2.59
CA ILE A 195 3.52 5.93 -1.96
C ILE A 195 2.53 6.34 -3.07
N PRO A 196 1.36 5.70 -3.21
CA PRO A 196 0.33 6.14 -4.16
C PRO A 196 -0.37 7.42 -3.68
N ASN A 197 -1.11 8.07 -4.57
CA ASN A 197 -2.00 9.16 -4.17
C ASN A 197 -3.11 8.66 -3.22
N PRO A 198 -3.65 9.52 -2.35
CA PRO A 198 -4.78 9.17 -1.49
C PRO A 198 -5.96 8.59 -2.29
N GLY A 199 -6.45 7.42 -1.88
CA GLY A 199 -7.53 6.69 -2.55
C GLY A 199 -7.07 5.74 -3.67
N TYR A 200 -5.77 5.63 -3.93
CA TYR A 200 -5.20 4.80 -4.99
C TYR A 200 -4.34 3.67 -4.44
N LEU A 201 -4.24 2.59 -5.23
CA LEU A 201 -3.24 1.55 -5.06
C LEU A 201 -2.11 1.77 -6.05
N LYS A 202 -0.90 1.45 -5.59
CA LYS A 202 0.27 1.44 -6.46
C LYS A 202 0.25 0.22 -7.39
N LEU A 203 0.40 0.43 -8.71
CA LEU A 203 0.57 -0.62 -9.74
C LEU A 203 2.02 -1.09 -9.88
#